data_AF-A0A6B3UEF4-F1
#
_entry.id   AF-A0A6B3UEF4-F1
#
_cell.length_a   1.000
_cell.length_b   1.000
_cell.length_c   1.000
_cell.angle_alpha   90.00
_cell.angle_beta   90.00
_cell.angle_gamma   90.00
#
_symmetry.space_group_name_H-M   'P 1'
#
loop_
_entity.id
_entity.type
_entity.pdbx_description
1 polymer ?
#
loop_
_entity_poly.entity_id
_entity_poly.type
_entity_poly.pdbx_seq_one_letter_code
_entity_poly.pdbx_strand_id
1 'polypeptide(L)'
;MAARSDLKLTANVCAIHACLKREDRWWSVNELADAHPAMSLGTVKNVIGALVKAGLVRCVTVTHPWQYRLVQAEKMDLVHMSQLSRLSDAQAVFEEKRAAIG
;
A
#
# COMPACT_ATOMS: atom_id res chain seq x y z
N MET A 1 -3.68 -20.96 12.50
CA MET A 1 -2.52 -21.30 11.65
C MET A 1 -2.45 -20.28 10.52
N ALA A 2 -1.75 -19.16 10.72
CA ALA A 2 -1.59 -18.12 9.71
C ALA A 2 -0.16 -18.21 9.17
N ALA A 3 -0.03 -18.69 7.93
CA ALA A 3 1.22 -18.56 7.18
C ALA A 3 1.45 -17.08 6.91
N ARG A 4 2.15 -16.39 7.82
CA ARG A 4 2.72 -15.08 7.55
C ARG A 4 3.76 -15.30 6.46
N SER A 5 3.45 -14.90 5.23
CA SER A 5 4.40 -15.00 4.11
C SER A 5 5.71 -14.32 4.51
N ASP A 6 6.80 -15.09 4.59
CA ASP A 6 8.16 -14.59 4.75
C ASP A 6 8.60 -13.87 3.46
N LEU A 7 7.92 -12.78 3.13
CA LEU A 7 8.31 -11.94 2.02
C LEU A 7 9.62 -11.25 2.40
N LYS A 8 10.72 -11.77 1.86
CA LYS A 8 12.04 -11.14 2.02
C LYS A 8 12.00 -9.75 1.38
N LEU A 9 12.06 -8.71 2.20
CA LEU A 9 12.13 -7.32 1.77
C LEU A 9 13.49 -7.07 1.11
N THR A 10 13.52 -7.17 -0.21
CA THR A 10 14.68 -6.83 -1.04
C THR A 10 14.49 -5.46 -1.70
N ALA A 11 15.57 -4.81 -2.14
CA ALA A 11 15.49 -3.54 -2.85
C ALA A 11 14.52 -3.58 -4.04
N ASN A 12 14.49 -4.71 -4.77
CA ASN A 12 13.60 -4.90 -5.91
C ASN A 12 12.12 -4.99 -5.51
N VAL A 13 11.82 -5.67 -4.39
CA VAL A 13 10.46 -5.75 -3.83
C VAL A 13 9.97 -4.36 -3.41
N CYS A 14 10.82 -3.60 -2.70
CA CYS A 14 10.48 -2.25 -2.27
C CYS A 14 10.26 -1.30 -3.45
N ALA A 15 11.10 -1.38 -4.50
CA ALA A 15 10.98 -0.55 -5.68
C ALA A 15 9.68 -0.81 -6.45
N ILE A 16 9.33 -2.07 -6.72
CA ILE A 16 8.08 -2.43 -7.41
C ILE A 16 6.86 -2.06 -6.55
N HIS A 17 6.90 -2.32 -5.25
CA HIS A 17 5.82 -1.93 -4.34
C HIS A 17 5.62 -0.40 -4.31
N ALA A 18 6.71 0.37 -4.29
CA ALA A 18 6.64 1.83 -4.33
C ALA A 18 6.08 2.35 -5.67
N CYS A 19 6.46 1.73 -6.80
CA CYS A 19 5.91 2.05 -8.11
C CYS A 19 4.39 1.86 -8.14
N LEU A 20 3.91 0.70 -7.71
CA LEU A 20 2.48 0.40 -7.65
C LEU A 20 1.71 1.30 -6.67
N LYS A 21 2.38 1.85 -5.64
CA LYS A 21 1.76 2.76 -4.66
C LYS A 21 1.60 4.19 -5.18
N ARG A 22 2.50 4.62 -6.07
CA ARG A 22 2.48 5.99 -6.60
C ARG A 22 1.31 6.23 -7.55
N GLU A 23 0.97 5.24 -8.35
CA GLU A 23 -0.11 5.33 -9.33
C GLU A 23 -1.14 4.24 -9.03
N ASP A 24 -2.33 4.68 -8.59
CA ASP A 24 -3.45 3.80 -8.26
C ASP A 24 -4.15 3.28 -9.53
N ARG A 25 -3.40 2.59 -10.38
CA ARG A 25 -3.86 2.00 -11.64
C ARG A 25 -3.46 0.53 -11.75
N TRP A 26 -3.99 -0.12 -12.76
CA TRP A 26 -3.56 -1.46 -13.15
C TRP A 26 -2.27 -1.39 -13.98
N TRP A 27 -1.34 -2.29 -13.68
CA TRP A 27 -0.04 -2.40 -14.32
C TRP A 27 0.12 -3.80 -14.91
N SER A 28 0.62 -3.89 -16.14
CA SER A 28 1.14 -5.14 -16.70
C SER A 28 2.58 -5.38 -16.26
N VAL A 29 3.05 -6.64 -16.37
CA VAL A 29 4.45 -6.97 -16.09
C VAL A 29 5.42 -6.18 -16.98
N ASN A 30 5.04 -5.95 -18.24
CA ASN A 30 5.88 -5.23 -19.19
C ASN A 30 6.02 -3.77 -18.80
N GLU A 31 4.92 -3.09 -18.44
CA GLU A 31 4.99 -1.70 -17.95
C GLU A 31 5.86 -1.56 -16.70
N LEU A 32 5.82 -2.55 -15.80
CA LEU A 32 6.68 -2.56 -14.60
C LEU A 32 8.15 -2.82 -14.95
N ALA A 33 8.44 -3.63 -15.97
CA ALA A 33 9.80 -3.81 -16.47
C ALA A 33 10.32 -2.52 -17.14
N ASP A 34 9.48 -1.85 -17.92
CA ASP A 34 9.82 -0.58 -18.57
C ASP A 34 10.07 0.54 -17.54
N ALA A 35 9.30 0.57 -16.45
CA ALA A 35 9.51 1.50 -15.33
C ALA A 35 10.78 1.20 -14.51
N HIS A 36 11.32 -0.02 -14.62
CA HIS A 36 12.50 -0.47 -13.87
C HIS A 36 13.53 -1.14 -14.80
N PRO A 37 14.18 -0.36 -15.69
CA PRO A 37 15.09 -0.91 -16.72
C PRO A 37 16.34 -1.60 -16.13
N ALA A 38 16.67 -1.33 -14.86
CA ALA A 38 17.74 -2.02 -14.15
C ALA A 38 17.38 -3.46 -13.72
N MET A 39 16.11 -3.87 -13.83
CA MET A 39 15.63 -5.20 -13.47
C MET A 39 15.33 -6.03 -14.72
N SER A 40 15.72 -7.31 -14.69
CA SER A 40 15.30 -8.23 -15.74
C SER A 40 13.79 -8.51 -15.65
N LEU A 41 13.15 -8.81 -16.79
CA LEU A 41 11.74 -9.21 -16.83
C LEU A 41 11.44 -10.41 -15.90
N GLY A 42 12.37 -11.35 -15.78
CA GLY A 42 12.27 -12.48 -14.86
C GLY A 42 12.27 -12.06 -13.39
N THR A 43 13.12 -11.09 -13.02
CA THR A 43 13.15 -10.49 -11.69
C THR A 43 11.81 -9.82 -11.37
N VAL A 44 11.26 -9.04 -12.30
CA VAL A 44 9.96 -8.37 -12.13
C VAL A 44 8.84 -9.39 -11.92
N LYS A 45 8.77 -10.45 -12.74
CA LYS A 45 7.79 -11.55 -12.58
C LYS A 45 7.90 -12.22 -11.22
N ASN A 46 9.12 -12.51 -10.77
CA ASN A 46 9.36 -13.14 -9.47
C ASN A 46 8.90 -12.25 -8.30
N VAL A 47 9.22 -10.95 -8.36
CA VAL A 47 8.82 -9.99 -7.34
C VAL A 47 7.30 -9.81 -7.29
N ILE A 48 6.64 -9.63 -8.43
CA ILE A 48 5.17 -9.53 -8.51
C ILE A 48 4.53 -10.81 -7.96
N GLY A 49 5.04 -11.99 -8.36
CA GLY A 49 4.56 -13.26 -7.84
C GLY A 49 4.69 -13.37 -6.32
N ALA A 50 5.78 -12.86 -5.75
CA ALA A 50 5.96 -12.81 -4.30
C ALA A 50 4.99 -11.84 -3.61
N LEU A 51 4.75 -10.67 -4.20
CA LEU A 51 3.77 -9.69 -3.69
C LEU A 51 2.33 -10.20 -3.75
N VAL A 52 1.97 -10.93 -4.81
CA VAL A 52 0.66 -11.59 -4.94
C VAL A 52 0.49 -12.68 -3.89
N LYS A 53 1.50 -13.54 -3.69
CA LYS A 53 1.48 -14.56 -2.63
C LYS A 53 1.37 -13.97 -1.23
N ALA A 54 1.96 -12.80 -1.00
CA ALA A 54 1.85 -12.05 0.25
C ALA A 54 0.49 -11.34 0.43
N GLY A 55 -0.39 -11.36 -0.58
CA GLY A 55 -1.69 -10.69 -0.54
C GLY A 55 -1.61 -9.16 -0.68
N LEU A 56 -0.44 -8.60 -1.03
CA LEU A 56 -0.23 -7.17 -1.19
C LEU A 56 -0.65 -6.66 -2.57
N VAL A 57 -0.68 -7.54 -3.56
CA VAL A 57 -1.03 -7.22 -4.95
C VAL A 57 -2.13 -8.17 -5.42
N ARG A 58 -3.18 -7.61 -6.03
CA ARG A 58 -4.21 -8.38 -6.75
C ARG A 58 -3.79 -8.53 -8.20
N CYS A 59 -4.11 -9.70 -8.77
CA CYS A 59 -3.89 -10.04 -10.17
C CYS A 59 -5.24 -10.31 -10.83
N VAL A 60 -5.47 -9.75 -12.02
CA VAL A 60 -6.60 -10.10 -12.90
C VAL A 60 -6.06 -10.97 -14.02
N THR A 61 -6.47 -12.24 -14.00
CA THR A 61 -5.98 -13.27 -14.94
C THR A 61 -6.85 -13.45 -16.18
N VAL A 62 -8.04 -12.83 -16.21
CA VAL A 62 -8.98 -12.91 -17.34
C VAL A 62 -8.59 -12.01 -18.52
N THR A 63 -7.65 -11.09 -18.33
CA THR A 63 -7.11 -10.21 -19.37
C THR A 63 -5.67 -10.59 -19.70
N HIS A 64 -5.31 -10.66 -20.98
CA HIS A 64 -3.92 -10.74 -21.42
C HIS A 64 -3.49 -9.41 -22.06
N PRO A 65 -2.36 -8.80 -21.64
CA PRO A 65 -1.48 -9.24 -20.55
C PRO A 65 -2.15 -9.18 -19.17
N TRP A 66 -1.71 -10.05 -18.25
CA TRP A 66 -2.19 -10.04 -16.86
C TRP A 66 -1.91 -8.69 -16.22
N GLN A 67 -2.88 -8.20 -15.45
CA GLN A 67 -2.83 -6.89 -14.82
C GLN A 67 -2.78 -7.01 -13.30
N TYR A 68 -1.99 -6.12 -12.69
CA TYR A 68 -1.66 -6.11 -11.27
C TYR A 68 -1.93 -4.75 -10.66
N ARG A 69 -2.44 -4.71 -9.44
CA ARG A 69 -2.63 -3.49 -8.65
C ARG A 69 -2.41 -3.80 -7.18
N LEU A 70 -1.95 -2.81 -6.41
CA LEU A 70 -1.92 -2.96 -4.95
C LEU A 70 -3.31 -3.26 -4.42
N VAL A 71 -3.37 -4.22 -3.50
CA VAL A 71 -4.50 -4.34 -2.61
C VAL A 71 -4.39 -3.15 -1.67
N GLN A 72 -5.23 -2.13 -1.89
CA GLN A 72 -5.47 -1.16 -0.84
C GLN A 72 -5.92 -1.98 0.35
N ALA A 73 -5.15 -1.95 1.43
CA ALA A 73 -5.60 -2.49 2.70
C ALA A 73 -6.84 -1.67 3.05
N GLU A 74 -8.03 -2.18 2.70
CA GLU A 74 -9.26 -1.78 3.34
C GLU A 74 -8.96 -1.84 4.84
N LYS A 75 -9.18 -0.69 5.49
CA LYS A 75 -8.92 -0.42 6.90
C LYS A 75 -8.91 -1.70 7.72
N MET A 76 -7.80 -1.97 8.38
CA MET A 76 -7.87 -2.70 9.64
C MET A 76 -8.69 -1.80 10.57
N ASP A 77 -10.00 -1.99 10.53
CA ASP A 77 -10.99 -1.31 11.35
C ASP A 77 -10.79 -1.85 12.78
N LEU A 78 -9.89 -1.21 13.52
CA LEU A 78 -9.81 -1.33 14.97
C LEU A 78 -11.03 -0.63 15.56
N VAL A 79 -12.22 -1.19 15.39
CA VAL A 79 -13.39 -0.78 16.16
C VAL A 79 -13.70 -1.91 17.13
N HIS A 80 -13.17 -1.77 18.34
CA HIS A 80 -13.88 -1.95 19.61
C HIS A 80 -13.05 -1.32 20.74
N MET A 81 -13.17 -0.01 20.91
CA MET A 81 -13.33 0.57 22.25
C MET A 81 -14.32 1.74 22.18
N SER A 82 -15.61 1.41 22.27
CA SER A 82 -16.62 2.31 22.83
C SER A 82 -16.30 2.56 24.31
N GLN A 83 -15.44 3.54 24.63
CA GLN A 83 -15.35 4.15 25.96
C GLN A 83 -14.82 5.60 25.95
N LEU A 84 -15.03 6.37 24.87
CA LEU A 84 -14.75 7.82 24.89
C LEU A 84 -15.95 8.68 24.48
N SER A 85 -17.14 8.33 24.99
CA SER A 85 -18.30 9.23 25.07
C SER A 85 -18.11 10.43 26.04
N ARG A 86 -16.89 10.97 26.25
CA ARG A 86 -16.66 12.08 27.19
C ARG A 86 -15.54 13.08 26.81
N LEU A 87 -15.25 13.28 25.53
CA LEU A 87 -14.33 14.36 25.12
C LEU A 87 -14.87 15.29 24.01
N SER A 88 -16.18 15.28 23.76
CA SER A 88 -16.81 16.20 22.78
C SER A 88 -16.94 17.66 23.22
N ASP A 89 -16.45 18.07 24.40
CA ASP A 89 -16.65 19.44 24.91
C ASP A 89 -15.36 20.18 25.35
N ALA A 90 -14.17 19.61 25.19
CA ALA A 90 -12.96 20.13 25.87
C ALA A 90 -11.86 20.74 24.99
N GLN A 91 -12.01 20.80 23.66
CA GLN A 91 -10.98 21.40 22.77
C GLN A 91 -11.49 22.52 21.86
N ALA A 92 -12.65 23.09 22.18
CA ALA A 92 -13.16 24.33 21.58
C ALA A 92 -12.73 25.61 22.34
N VAL A 93 -11.72 25.53 23.23
CA VAL A 93 -11.32 26.64 24.14
C VAL A 93 -9.84 27.03 23.99
N PHE A 94 -9.28 26.94 22.79
CA PHE A 94 -7.93 27.47 22.50
C PHE A 94 -7.86 28.27 21.17
N GLU A 95 -8.99 28.78 20.67
CA GLU A 95 -9.05 29.91 19.74
C GLU A 95 -9.38 31.21 20.48
N GLU A 96 -8.58 31.58 21.47
CA GLU A 96 -8.51 32.96 21.96
C GLU A 96 -7.21 33.10 22.78
N LYS A 97 -6.44 34.17 22.57
CA LYS A 97 -5.14 34.51 23.19
C LYS A 97 -3.85 34.12 22.45
N ARG A 98 -3.78 34.33 21.13
CA ARG A 98 -2.47 34.55 20.47
C ARG A 98 -2.48 35.63 19.38
N ALA A 99 -3.19 36.73 19.62
CA ALA A 99 -3.20 37.93 18.77
C ALA A 99 -2.88 39.22 19.55
N ALA A 100 -1.87 39.16 20.43
CA ALA A 100 -1.19 40.35 20.96
C ALA A 100 0.26 39.96 21.28
N ILE A 101 1.21 40.83 20.90
CA ILE A 101 2.68 40.73 20.96
C ILE A 101 3.30 40.44 19.58
N GLY A 102 3.61 41.54 18.89
CA GLY A 102 4.27 41.64 17.59
C GLY A 102 3.83 42.90 16.88
#